data_AF-A0A8T7FTK0-F1
#
_entry.id   AF-A0A8T7FTK0-F1
#
_cell.length_a   1.000
_cell.length_b   1.000
_cell.length_c   1.000
_cell.angle_alpha   90.00
_cell.angle_beta   90.00
_cell.angle_gamma   90.00
#
_symmetry.space_group_name_H-M   'P 1'
#
loop_
_entity.id
_entity.type
_entity.pdbx_description
1 polymer ?
#
loop_
_entity_poly.entity_id
_entity_poly.type
_entity_poly.pdbx_seq_one_letter_code
_entity_poly.pdbx_strand_id
1 'polypeptide(L)'
;MKSSLVLTVASVLYILGGIAGFFMAGGYDYIAYGGAVAYLSLGILFWLVRDIPASKALNAVMLTGTIATFGGSLVALYGQYSGTYMDTAVGYIPGLVYLGLAVWFFIVGRANMSTGG
;
A
#
# COMPACT_ATOMS: atom_id res chain seq x y z
N MET A 1 13.32 -24.00 5.94
CA MET A 1 13.51 -22.66 6.53
C MET A 1 12.32 -22.33 7.43
N LYS A 2 12.52 -21.63 8.56
CA LYS A 2 11.39 -21.14 9.37
C LYS A 2 10.59 -20.12 8.55
N SER A 3 9.25 -20.22 8.56
CA SER A 3 8.36 -19.30 7.82
C SER A 3 8.65 -17.82 8.11
N SER A 4 8.96 -17.49 9.37
CA SER A 4 9.32 -16.14 9.78
C SER A 4 10.58 -15.60 9.10
N LEU A 5 11.57 -16.45 8.82
CA LEU A 5 12.80 -16.05 8.10
C LEU A 5 12.49 -15.75 6.63
N VAL A 6 11.68 -16.59 5.97
CA VAL A 6 11.24 -16.36 4.58
C VAL A 6 10.51 -15.03 4.48
N LEU A 7 9.55 -14.78 5.38
CA LEU A 7 8.75 -13.55 5.40
C LEU A 7 9.61 -12.32 5.73
N THR A 8 10.63 -12.45 6.58
CA THR A 8 11.57 -11.36 6.87
C THR A 8 12.40 -11.00 5.64
N VAL A 9 12.96 -11.99 4.94
CA VAL A 9 13.75 -11.75 3.73
C VAL A 9 12.86 -11.13 2.64
N ALA A 10 11.67 -11.70 2.41
CA ALA A 10 10.71 -11.15 1.46
C ALA A 10 10.34 -9.70 1.83
N SER A 11 10.05 -9.42 3.10
CA SER A 11 9.74 -8.07 3.57
C SER A 11 10.83 -7.07 3.20
N VAL A 12 12.09 -7.37 3.50
CA VAL A 12 13.22 -6.50 3.19
C VAL A 12 13.35 -6.27 1.68
N LEU A 13 13.26 -7.33 0.87
CA LEU A 13 13.36 -7.21 -0.59
C LEU A 13 12.26 -6.34 -1.18
N TYR A 14 11.01 -6.53 -0.73
CA TYR A 14 9.87 -5.76 -1.20
C TYR A 14 9.92 -4.30 -0.73
N ILE A 15 10.37 -4.04 0.51
CA ILE A 15 10.59 -2.66 0.99
C ILE A 15 11.66 -1.97 0.14
N LEU A 16 12.81 -2.61 -0.05
CA LEU A 16 13.90 -2.03 -0.85
C LEU A 16 13.49 -1.81 -2.31
N GLY A 17 12.78 -2.77 -2.91
CA GLY A 17 12.24 -2.64 -4.27
C GLY A 17 11.23 -1.49 -4.38
N GLY A 18 10.36 -1.34 -3.38
CA GLY A 18 9.41 -0.24 -3.31
C GLY A 18 10.08 1.13 -3.19
N ILE A 19 11.06 1.27 -2.28
CA ILE A 19 11.86 2.51 -2.16
C ILE A 19 12.57 2.81 -3.48
N ALA A 20 13.27 1.83 -4.05
CA ALA A 20 13.99 1.99 -5.30
C ALA A 20 13.07 2.43 -6.45
N GLY A 21 11.83 1.91 -6.50
CA GLY A 21 10.84 2.29 -7.51
C GLY A 21 10.56 3.79 -7.59
N PHE A 22 10.64 4.52 -6.48
CA PHE A 22 10.49 5.99 -6.47
C PHE A 22 11.71 6.74 -7.00
N PHE A 23 12.90 6.15 -6.97
CA PHE A 23 14.15 6.79 -7.39
C PHE A 23 14.64 6.37 -8.78
N MET A 24 14.07 5.29 -9.35
CA MET A 24 14.46 4.80 -10.67
C MET A 24 13.79 5.53 -11.84
N ALA A 25 12.73 6.30 -11.59
CA ALA A 25 12.06 7.09 -12.62
C ALA A 25 12.73 8.47 -12.77
N GLY A 26 13.03 8.89 -14.01
CA GLY A 26 13.59 10.22 -14.32
C GLY A 26 12.60 11.39 -14.21
N GLY A 27 11.47 11.18 -13.54
CA GLY A 27 10.32 12.07 -13.44
C GLY A 27 9.12 11.32 -12.85
N TYR A 28 7.96 11.98 -12.78
CA TYR A 28 6.75 11.30 -12.32
C TYR A 28 6.31 10.23 -13.33
N ASP A 29 6.17 8.99 -12.86
CA ASP A 29 5.60 7.88 -13.60
C ASP A 29 4.55 7.20 -12.70
N TYR A 30 3.28 7.30 -13.10
CA TYR A 30 2.16 6.76 -12.35
C TYR A 30 2.27 5.24 -12.13
N ILE A 31 2.71 4.49 -13.15
CA ILE A 31 2.81 3.04 -13.09
C ILE A 31 3.97 2.64 -12.20
N ALA A 32 5.13 3.31 -12.34
CA ALA A 32 6.29 3.05 -11.49
C ALA A 32 5.98 3.38 -10.02
N TYR A 33 5.34 4.51 -9.74
CA TYR A 33 5.02 4.94 -8.38
C TYR A 33 3.91 4.07 -7.77
N GLY A 34 2.90 3.68 -8.56
CA GLY A 34 1.89 2.72 -8.13
C GLY A 34 2.49 1.35 -7.80
N GLY A 35 3.42 0.88 -8.63
CA GLY A 35 4.20 -0.33 -8.37
C GLY A 35 5.06 -0.22 -7.10
N ALA A 36 5.71 0.92 -6.90
CA ALA A 36 6.51 1.21 -5.70
C ALA A 36 5.67 1.14 -4.42
N VAL A 37 4.48 1.74 -4.43
CA VAL A 37 3.51 1.62 -3.32
C VAL A 37 3.12 0.17 -3.08
N ALA A 38 2.76 -0.58 -4.13
CA ALA A 38 2.37 -1.98 -3.99
C ALA A 38 3.50 -2.84 -3.37
N TYR A 39 4.75 -2.60 -3.79
CA TYR A 39 5.92 -3.27 -3.23
C TYR A 39 6.13 -2.92 -1.76
N LEU A 40 6.05 -1.65 -1.38
CA LEU A 40 6.12 -1.22 0.02
C LEU A 40 5.02 -1.88 0.86
N SER A 41 3.78 -1.91 0.36
CA SER A 41 2.66 -2.53 1.06
C SER A 41 2.86 -4.03 1.28
N LEU A 42 3.31 -4.77 0.27
CA LEU A 42 3.66 -6.19 0.43
C LEU A 42 4.80 -6.40 1.43
N GLY A 43 5.81 -5.53 1.39
CA GLY A 43 6.92 -5.55 2.33
C GLY A 43 6.45 -5.37 3.78
N ILE A 44 5.54 -4.43 4.02
CA ILE A 44 4.90 -4.19 5.32
C ILE A 44 4.03 -5.39 5.73
N LEU A 45 3.25 -5.96 4.82
CA LEU A 45 2.43 -7.14 5.10
C LEU A 45 3.29 -8.30 5.58
N PHE A 46 4.34 -8.65 4.83
CA PHE A 46 5.26 -9.73 5.20
C PHE A 46 5.96 -9.46 6.53
N TRP A 47 6.32 -8.21 6.81
CA TRP A 47 6.89 -7.83 8.10
C TRP A 47 5.92 -8.11 9.25
N LEU A 48 4.65 -7.73 9.07
CA LEU A 48 3.63 -7.89 10.09
C LEU A 48 3.29 -9.37 10.28
N VAL A 49 2.97 -10.11 9.22
CA VAL A 49 2.46 -11.49 9.35
C VAL A 49 3.50 -12.51 9.81
N ARG A 50 4.79 -12.17 9.85
CA ARG A 50 5.86 -13.12 10.17
C ARG A 50 5.79 -13.68 11.59
N ASP A 51 5.25 -12.92 12.54
CA ASP A 51 5.20 -13.25 13.97
C ASP A 51 3.77 -13.18 14.55
N ILE A 52 2.77 -12.81 13.74
CA ILE A 52 1.39 -12.64 14.20
C ILE A 52 0.65 -13.99 14.15
N PRO A 53 -0.12 -14.36 15.20
CA PRO A 53 -0.99 -15.53 15.16
C PRO A 53 -1.99 -15.44 13.99
N ALA A 54 -2.34 -16.57 13.38
CA ALA A 54 -3.27 -16.60 12.24
C ALA A 54 -4.62 -15.91 12.55
N SER A 55 -5.10 -15.98 13.79
CA SER A 55 -6.33 -15.29 14.26
C SER A 55 -6.27 -13.77 14.14
N LYS A 56 -5.08 -13.18 14.06
CA LYS A 56 -4.85 -11.73 13.94
C LYS A 56 -4.34 -11.31 12.56
N ALA A 57 -4.22 -12.25 11.61
CA ALA A 57 -3.72 -11.96 10.26
C ALA A 57 -4.62 -10.97 9.50
N LEU A 58 -5.93 -10.99 9.75
CA LEU A 58 -6.87 -10.03 9.16
C LEU A 58 -6.52 -8.58 9.51
N ASN A 59 -5.99 -8.30 10.71
CA ASN A 59 -5.58 -6.95 11.10
C ASN A 59 -4.42 -6.45 10.23
N ALA A 60 -3.44 -7.33 9.95
CA ALA A 60 -2.32 -7.01 9.09
C ALA A 60 -2.79 -6.76 7.64
N VAL A 61 -3.77 -7.55 7.15
CA VAL A 61 -4.37 -7.34 5.83
C VAL A 61 -5.11 -6.01 5.76
N MET A 62 -5.93 -5.67 6.76
CA MET A 62 -6.68 -4.40 6.78
C MET A 62 -5.77 -3.18 6.87
N LEU A 63 -4.72 -3.24 7.70
CA LEU A 63 -3.72 -2.18 7.79
C LEU A 63 -2.95 -2.03 6.47
N THR A 64 -2.51 -3.15 5.89
CA THR A 64 -1.80 -3.13 4.60
C THR A 64 -2.70 -2.61 3.49
N GLY A 65 -3.96 -3.04 3.43
CA GLY A 65 -4.96 -2.55 2.48
C GLY A 65 -5.12 -1.05 2.58
N THR A 66 -5.21 -0.51 3.80
CA THR A 66 -5.24 0.93 4.06
C THR A 66 -4.02 1.64 3.45
N ILE A 67 -2.82 1.14 3.73
CA ILE A 67 -1.56 1.74 3.25
C ILE A 67 -1.48 1.68 1.72
N ALA A 68 -1.83 0.54 1.13
CA ALA A 68 -1.77 0.32 -0.32
C ALA A 68 -2.70 1.27 -1.07
N THR A 69 -3.96 1.35 -0.67
CA THR A 69 -4.93 2.21 -1.34
C THR A 69 -4.72 3.69 -1.00
N PHE A 70 -4.25 4.02 0.21
CA PHE A 70 -3.88 5.39 0.54
C PHE A 70 -2.67 5.86 -0.28
N GLY A 71 -1.61 5.06 -0.36
CA GLY A 71 -0.45 5.36 -1.19
C GLY A 71 -0.83 5.49 -2.67
N GLY A 72 -1.63 4.57 -3.20
CA GLY A 72 -2.12 4.63 -4.59
C GLY A 72 -2.97 5.86 -4.86
N SER A 73 -3.81 6.26 -3.89
CA SER A 73 -4.56 7.52 -3.93
C SER A 73 -3.62 8.71 -4.03
N LEU A 74 -2.62 8.81 -3.16
CA LEU A 74 -1.68 9.93 -3.17
C LEU A 74 -0.92 10.03 -4.50
N VAL A 75 -0.46 8.90 -5.03
CA VAL A 75 0.21 8.86 -6.33
C VAL A 75 -0.72 9.37 -7.43
N ALA A 76 -1.94 8.81 -7.54
CA ALA A 76 -2.91 9.23 -8.56
C ALA A 76 -3.30 10.72 -8.46
N LEU A 77 -3.60 11.20 -7.25
CA LEU A 77 -3.99 12.59 -7.01
C LEU A 77 -2.84 13.55 -7.29
N TYR A 78 -1.61 13.18 -6.92
CA TYR A 78 -0.43 13.97 -7.23
C TYR A 78 -0.16 14.03 -8.73
N GLY A 79 -0.25 12.90 -9.44
CA GLY A 79 -0.11 12.87 -10.89
C GLY A 79 -1.11 13.78 -11.59
N GLN A 80 -2.36 13.76 -11.13
CA GLN A 80 -3.38 14.64 -11.68
C GLN A 80 -3.13 16.12 -11.34
N TYR A 81 -2.80 16.43 -10.07
CA TYR A 81 -2.51 17.80 -9.64
C TYR A 81 -1.30 18.40 -10.36
N SER A 82 -0.27 17.60 -10.62
CA SER A 82 0.96 18.02 -11.32
C SER A 82 0.80 18.11 -12.84
N GLY A 83 -0.36 17.74 -13.40
CA GLY A 83 -0.63 17.76 -14.83
C GLY A 83 0.08 16.66 -15.62
N THR A 84 0.49 15.57 -14.96
CA THR A 84 1.30 14.49 -15.54
C THR A 84 0.52 13.18 -15.74
N TYR A 85 -0.79 13.18 -15.49
CA TYR A 85 -1.63 11.98 -15.54
C TYR A 85 -2.73 12.02 -16.60
N MET A 86 -3.69 12.93 -16.49
CA MET A 86 -4.72 13.15 -17.51
C MET A 86 -4.98 14.63 -17.75
N ASP A 87 -5.33 14.98 -18.98
CA ASP A 87 -5.60 16.37 -19.40
C ASP A 87 -6.96 16.90 -18.91
N THR A 88 -7.77 16.07 -18.24
CA THR A 88 -9.13 16.44 -17.81
C THR A 88 -9.34 16.15 -16.33
N ALA A 89 -10.35 16.80 -15.74
CA ALA A 89 -10.73 16.59 -14.34
C ALA A 89 -11.10 15.14 -13.99
N VAL A 90 -11.39 14.30 -14.99
CA VAL A 90 -11.67 12.86 -14.82
C VAL A 90 -10.48 12.12 -14.19
N GLY A 91 -9.25 12.61 -14.36
CA GLY A 91 -8.06 11.97 -13.78
C GLY A 91 -7.99 12.01 -12.25
N TYR A 92 -8.83 12.80 -11.58
CA TYR A 92 -8.96 12.75 -10.12
C TYR A 92 -9.76 11.54 -9.63
N ILE A 93 -10.61 10.94 -10.48
CA ILE A 93 -11.53 9.86 -10.08
C ILE A 93 -10.77 8.65 -9.52
N PRO A 94 -9.73 8.09 -10.18
CA PRO A 94 -9.00 6.94 -9.63
C PRO A 94 -8.42 7.21 -8.25
N GLY A 95 -7.84 8.40 -8.04
CA GLY A 95 -7.29 8.79 -6.75
C GLY A 95 -8.35 8.87 -5.66
N LEU A 96 -9.50 9.48 -5.94
CA LEU A 96 -10.62 9.57 -5.00
C LEU A 96 -11.24 8.19 -4.67
N VAL A 97 -11.33 7.29 -5.65
CA VAL A 97 -11.79 5.91 -5.43
C VAL A 97 -10.83 5.18 -4.48
N TYR A 98 -9.52 5.25 -4.72
CA TYR A 98 -8.53 4.65 -3.83
C TYR A 98 -8.55 5.27 -2.44
N LEU A 99 -8.80 6.58 -2.31
CA LEU A 99 -8.97 7.22 -1.02
C LEU A 99 -10.17 6.68 -0.26
N GLY A 100 -11.32 6.52 -0.93
CA GLY A 100 -12.51 5.92 -0.36
C GLY A 100 -12.25 4.49 0.14
N LEU A 101 -11.52 3.69 -0.63
CA LEU A 101 -11.11 2.35 -0.22
C LEU A 101 -10.17 2.37 0.99
N ALA A 102 -9.22 3.32 1.04
CA ALA A 102 -8.34 3.48 2.21
C ALA A 102 -9.12 3.79 3.48
N VAL A 103 -10.09 4.69 3.41
CA VAL A 103 -10.98 5.00 4.53
C VAL A 103 -11.79 3.77 4.94
N TRP A 104 -12.31 3.02 3.97
CA TRP A 104 -13.04 1.78 4.25
C TRP A 104 -12.17 0.74 4.99
N PHE A 105 -10.97 0.44 4.47
CA PHE A 105 -10.03 -0.49 5.11
C PHE A 105 -9.65 -0.02 6.52
N PHE A 106 -9.43 1.28 6.71
CA PHE A 106 -9.09 1.84 8.00
C PHE A 106 -10.23 1.69 9.02
N ILE A 107 -11.45 2.03 8.64
CA ILE A 107 -12.62 1.93 9.51
C ILE A 107 -12.91 0.47 9.87
N VAL A 108 -12.94 -0.42 8.87
CA VAL A 108 -13.18 -1.86 9.07
C VAL A 108 -12.08 -2.49 9.91
N GLY A 109 -10.81 -2.16 9.63
CA GLY A 109 -9.67 -2.64 10.41
C GLY A 109 -9.74 -2.20 11.87
N ARG A 110 -10.08 -0.92 12.12
CA ARG A 110 -10.27 -0.40 13.48
C ARG A 110 -11.41 -1.11 14.20
N ALA A 111 -12.55 -1.31 13.53
CA ALA A 111 -13.69 -2.02 14.11
C ALA A 111 -13.32 -3.47 14.49
N ASN A 112 -12.63 -4.19 13.61
CA ASN A 112 -12.19 -5.56 13.84
C ASN A 112 -11.25 -5.68 15.06
N MET A 113 -10.36 -4.70 15.25
CA MET A 113 -9.47 -4.67 16.41
C MET A 113 -10.19 -4.34 17.72
N SER A 114 -11.31 -3.59 17.65
CA SER A 114 -12.09 -3.21 18.84
C SER A 114 -13.03 -4.31 19.35
N THR A 115 -13.45 -5.24 18.48
CA THR A 115 -14.36 -6.33 18.82
C THR A 115 -13.67 -7.65 19.15
N GLY A 116 -12.41 -7.82 18.73
CA GLY A 116 -11.61 -9.03 18.95
C GLY A 116 -10.67 -8.99 20.17
N GLY A 117 -11.01 -8.19 21.18
CA GLY A 117 -10.26 -8.06 22.45
C GLY A 117 -10.53 -9.20 23.42
#